data_AF-A0A818ZPH4-F1
#
_entry.id   AF-A0A818ZPH4-F1
#
_cell.length_a   1.000
_cell.length_b   1.000
_cell.length_c   1.000
_cell.angle_alpha   90.00
_cell.angle_beta   90.00
_cell.angle_gamma   90.00
#
_symmetry.space_group_name_H-M   'P 1'
#
loop_
_entity.id
_entity.type
_entity.pdbx_description
1 polymer ?
#
loop_
_entity_poly.entity_id
_entity_poly.type
_entity_poly.pdbx_seq_one_letter_code
_entity_poly.pdbx_strand_id
1 'polypeptide(L)'
;MADQEQNAQTNQSLPVARKLNGLKLKDVLKFLSSLLLPLVLGVFTLVISIQQQDAARQQRDLEIRLSSAERYESQQQRDLERTLDAQRYQNQLFDTYIQEMGKLLEKSNGSLTSNEVTATLARVKTLNIFRQLDAQRNVHIIRFLYEAKQLTDTPENRSLDLSTAKLLDIDFRDTAVDGKQLDQLSLAGIFLSNATFIDIKMSNISFSRTKFDTANFSLAKINDANFSSAEFYNTSFASTSFSNTIFTKATFNNVNFLSKNIYSVNFENSTLAHVDFSFSVLYNADFSSASLSNVSFLFSVLYNPDFSSATLSNVNFSQAVLFNGKFSSLIIINVKFSSTILNDVDFSFAKLHKPDFSEAQLTKVNFASIILILATFEYAMVSNANFQQSSCVASIFDYGMLSYCNFWHSNLKDAAFQRATLNQVNFSRANLYKTTFIGANMIKSELNNTLSIQDAILTNGIRGHDENLISNGQADCNISHISGWTVSNGNITSVISNSSNSNCQFTLHSLSTGATMYHRVN
;
A
#
# COMPACT_ATOMS: atom_id res chain seq x y z
N MET A 1 -68.43 17.08 41.30
CA MET A 1 -69.57 16.70 42.16
C MET A 1 -68.97 16.57 43.55
N ALA A 2 -68.89 17.68 44.30
CA ALA A 2 -69.97 18.27 45.12
C ALA A 2 -69.64 17.90 46.59
N ASP A 3 -69.46 18.79 47.57
CA ASP A 3 -69.83 20.19 47.69
C ASP A 3 -68.88 20.97 48.60
N GLN A 4 -68.83 22.28 48.35
CA GLN A 4 -68.34 23.31 49.25
C GLN A 4 -69.38 23.57 50.34
N GLU A 5 -68.96 23.94 51.56
CA GLU A 5 -69.66 25.01 52.27
C GLU A 5 -68.76 25.75 53.25
N GLN A 6 -68.82 27.08 53.11
CA GLN A 6 -68.15 28.11 53.91
C GLN A 6 -68.75 28.17 55.32
N ASN A 7 -67.98 28.64 56.31
CA ASN A 7 -68.53 29.73 57.11
C ASN A 7 -67.48 30.63 57.77
N ALA A 8 -67.85 31.90 57.78
CA ALA A 8 -67.03 33.06 58.03
C ALA A 8 -66.93 33.45 59.52
N GLN A 9 -65.96 34.32 59.75
CA GLN A 9 -65.67 35.15 60.92
C GLN A 9 -66.90 35.70 61.66
N THR A 10 -66.78 35.86 62.98
CA THR A 10 -67.30 37.06 63.66
C THR A 10 -66.56 37.33 64.97
N ASN A 11 -65.91 38.50 65.02
CA ASN A 11 -65.40 39.15 66.23
C ASN A 11 -66.57 39.59 67.13
N GLN A 12 -66.48 39.39 68.44
CA GLN A 12 -67.13 40.27 69.41
C GLN A 12 -66.25 40.51 70.66
N SER A 13 -65.98 41.81 70.82
CA SER A 13 -65.46 42.62 71.92
C SER A 13 -65.49 42.11 73.37
N LEU A 14 -64.33 42.32 74.04
CA LEU A 14 -64.13 42.49 75.49
C LEU A 14 -64.92 43.68 76.06
N PRO A 15 -65.23 43.66 77.37
CA PRO A 15 -64.47 44.50 78.32
C PRO A 15 -64.23 43.73 79.66
N VAL A 16 -63.34 44.06 80.58
CA VAL A 16 -62.98 45.34 81.20
C VAL A 16 -61.59 45.24 81.83
N ALA A 17 -60.85 46.33 81.68
CA ALA A 17 -59.66 46.80 82.36
C ALA A 17 -59.31 46.20 83.76
N ARG A 18 -58.04 45.80 83.89
CA ARG A 18 -57.23 46.11 85.08
C ARG A 18 -55.88 46.69 84.67
N LYS A 19 -55.62 47.89 85.16
CA LYS A 19 -54.44 48.75 85.00
C LYS A 19 -53.11 48.00 85.22
N LEU A 20 -52.13 48.26 84.34
CA LEU A 20 -50.69 48.02 84.59
C LEU A 20 -49.88 49.25 84.13
N ASN A 21 -50.10 50.40 84.79
CA ASN A 21 -49.10 51.48 84.83
C ASN A 21 -48.35 51.35 86.15
N GLY A 22 -47.06 51.05 86.06
CA GLY A 22 -46.20 50.78 87.21
C GLY A 22 -45.46 49.45 87.14
N LEU A 23 -45.12 48.95 85.94
CA LEU A 23 -44.14 47.88 85.84
C LEU A 23 -42.78 48.50 86.18
N LYS A 24 -42.33 48.32 87.42
CA LYS A 24 -40.99 48.71 87.86
C LYS A 24 -39.99 48.04 86.92
N LEU A 25 -38.75 48.55 86.82
CA LEU A 25 -37.67 47.86 86.10
C LEU A 25 -37.57 46.39 86.56
N LYS A 26 -37.87 46.13 87.86
CA LYS A 26 -38.04 44.81 88.47
C LYS A 26 -39.19 43.97 87.92
N ASP A 27 -40.30 44.53 87.49
CA ASP A 27 -41.47 43.80 87.00
C ASP A 27 -41.34 43.47 85.50
N VAL A 28 -40.73 44.36 84.71
CA VAL A 28 -40.30 44.04 83.33
C VAL A 28 -39.13 43.06 83.34
N LEU A 29 -38.15 43.21 84.26
CA LEU A 29 -37.09 42.21 84.47
C LEU A 29 -37.63 40.89 85.02
N LYS A 30 -38.69 40.90 85.86
CA LYS A 30 -39.37 39.67 86.28
C LYS A 30 -40.06 38.99 85.10
N PHE A 31 -40.79 39.75 84.26
CA PHE A 31 -41.47 39.21 83.09
C PHE A 31 -40.47 38.68 82.04
N LEU A 32 -39.40 39.44 81.76
CA LEU A 32 -38.28 38.99 80.93
C LEU A 32 -37.55 37.80 81.54
N SER A 33 -37.32 37.75 82.85
CA SER A 33 -36.72 36.60 83.54
C SER A 33 -37.62 35.37 83.52
N SER A 34 -38.94 35.55 83.55
CA SER A 34 -39.92 34.47 83.42
C SER A 34 -40.10 33.99 81.99
N LEU A 35 -39.79 34.83 80.99
CA LEU A 35 -39.74 34.46 79.58
C LEU A 35 -38.36 33.89 79.18
N LEU A 36 -37.31 34.23 79.92
CA LEU A 36 -35.94 33.78 79.66
C LEU A 36 -35.83 32.27 79.75
N LEU A 37 -36.47 31.67 80.76
CA LEU A 37 -36.47 30.22 80.96
C LEU A 37 -37.14 29.49 79.78
N PRO A 38 -38.38 29.79 79.36
CA PRO A 38 -39.00 29.14 78.20
C PRO A 38 -38.33 29.48 76.86
N LEU A 39 -37.74 30.67 76.70
CA LEU A 39 -36.98 31.03 75.49
C LEU A 39 -35.66 30.26 75.39
N VAL A 40 -34.92 30.15 76.50
CA VAL A 40 -33.70 29.31 76.59
C VAL A 40 -34.06 27.84 76.40
N LEU A 41 -35.15 27.36 76.99
CA LEU A 41 -35.65 26.00 76.78
C LEU A 41 -35.99 25.77 75.30
N GLY A 42 -36.69 26.72 74.67
CA GLY A 42 -37.09 26.67 73.26
C GLY A 42 -35.89 26.62 72.31
N VAL A 43 -34.91 27.51 72.49
CA VAL A 43 -33.65 27.52 71.72
C VAL A 43 -32.85 26.24 71.98
N PHE A 44 -32.77 25.77 73.23
CA PHE A 44 -32.09 24.52 73.57
C PHE A 44 -32.75 23.30 72.92
N THR A 45 -34.09 23.21 72.94
CA THR A 45 -34.83 22.15 72.24
C THR A 45 -34.67 22.24 70.72
N LEU A 46 -34.60 23.45 70.15
CA LEU A 46 -34.38 23.65 68.73
C LEU A 46 -32.96 23.21 68.33
N VAL A 47 -31.94 23.59 69.11
CA VAL A 47 -30.54 23.17 68.90
C VAL A 47 -30.39 21.66 69.01
N ILE A 48 -31.02 21.03 70.03
CA ILE A 48 -31.06 19.57 70.16
C ILE A 48 -31.77 18.93 68.97
N SER A 49 -32.89 19.48 68.51
CA SER A 49 -33.65 18.95 67.39
C SER A 49 -32.88 19.06 66.06
N ILE A 50 -32.17 20.17 65.83
CA ILE A 50 -31.28 20.34 64.67
C ILE A 50 -30.10 19.37 64.75
N GLN A 51 -29.44 19.25 65.90
CA GLN A 51 -28.36 18.26 66.10
C GLN A 51 -28.85 16.83 65.86
N GLN A 52 -30.04 16.49 66.33
CA GLN A 52 -30.65 15.17 66.09
C GLN A 52 -30.98 14.96 64.62
N GLN A 53 -31.49 15.97 63.90
CA GLN A 53 -31.75 15.88 62.47
C GLN A 53 -30.45 15.73 61.65
N ASP A 54 -29.40 16.46 61.99
CA ASP A 54 -28.11 16.36 61.29
C ASP A 54 -27.44 15.01 61.54
N ALA A 55 -27.48 14.49 62.78
CA ALA A 55 -27.03 13.14 63.09
C ALA A 55 -27.83 12.07 62.33
N ALA A 56 -29.16 12.22 62.23
CA ALA A 56 -30.00 11.30 61.48
C ALA A 56 -29.76 11.38 59.96
N ARG A 57 -29.47 12.55 59.41
CA ARG A 57 -29.10 12.72 57.99
C ARG A 57 -27.76 12.05 57.68
N GLN A 58 -26.75 12.26 58.52
CA GLN A 58 -25.45 11.60 58.36
C GLN A 58 -25.57 10.08 58.43
N GLN A 59 -26.40 9.54 59.32
CA GLN A 59 -26.67 8.11 59.39
C GLN A 59 -27.34 7.58 58.12
N ARG A 60 -28.38 8.25 57.60
CA ARG A 60 -29.02 7.85 56.34
C ARG A 60 -28.06 7.91 55.16
N ASP A 61 -27.24 8.96 55.07
CA ASP A 61 -26.24 9.08 54.01
C ASP A 61 -25.19 7.97 54.11
N LEU A 62 -24.75 7.60 55.32
CA LEU A 62 -23.84 6.48 55.53
C LEU A 62 -24.49 5.15 55.14
N GLU A 63 -25.75 4.93 55.50
CA GLU A 63 -26.51 3.71 55.15
C GLU A 63 -26.74 3.59 53.63
N ILE A 64 -27.04 4.71 52.95
CA ILE A 64 -27.15 4.76 51.49
C ILE A 64 -25.79 4.46 50.84
N ARG A 65 -24.68 4.97 51.38
CA ARG A 65 -23.33 4.70 50.88
C ARG A 65 -22.89 3.24 51.12
N LEU A 66 -23.22 2.68 52.27
CA LEU A 66 -22.94 1.27 52.58
C LEU A 66 -23.75 0.36 51.67
N SER A 67 -25.06 0.59 51.56
CA SER A 67 -25.92 -0.22 50.68
C SER A 67 -25.57 -0.07 49.19
N SER A 68 -25.07 1.09 48.74
CA SER A 68 -24.59 1.25 47.37
C SER A 68 -23.26 0.53 47.13
N ALA A 69 -22.34 0.54 48.11
CA ALA A 69 -21.10 -0.24 48.06
C ALA A 69 -21.37 -1.75 48.02
N GLU A 70 -22.26 -2.26 48.88
CA GLU A 70 -22.66 -3.68 48.90
C GLU A 70 -23.30 -4.13 47.58
N ARG A 71 -24.14 -3.29 46.97
CA ARG A 71 -24.72 -3.57 45.64
C ARG A 71 -23.65 -3.62 44.56
N TYR A 72 -22.67 -2.73 44.64
CA TYR A 72 -21.55 -2.68 43.70
C TYR A 72 -20.68 -3.93 43.81
N GLU A 73 -20.32 -4.35 45.03
CA GLU A 73 -19.58 -5.61 45.27
C GLU A 73 -20.37 -6.83 44.80
N SER A 74 -21.66 -6.89 45.13
CA SER A 74 -22.55 -7.98 44.68
C SER A 74 -22.66 -8.04 43.15
N GLN A 75 -22.62 -6.89 42.47
CA GLN A 75 -22.62 -6.84 41.02
C GLN A 75 -21.29 -7.34 40.45
N GLN A 76 -20.15 -6.87 40.98
CA GLN A 76 -18.84 -7.37 40.57
C GLN A 76 -18.72 -8.89 40.75
N GLN A 77 -19.23 -9.43 41.86
CA GLN A 77 -19.19 -10.87 42.12
C GLN A 77 -20.03 -11.65 41.11
N ARG A 78 -21.24 -11.18 40.77
CA ARG A 78 -22.07 -11.81 39.73
C ARG A 78 -21.41 -11.75 38.35
N ASP A 79 -20.76 -10.65 38.02
CA ASP A 79 -20.08 -10.49 36.73
C ASP A 79 -18.83 -11.39 36.65
N LEU A 80 -18.12 -11.55 37.77
CA LEU A 80 -17.02 -12.52 37.90
C LEU A 80 -17.51 -13.96 37.75
N GLU A 81 -18.59 -14.33 38.44
CA GLU A 81 -19.17 -15.68 38.38
C GLU A 81 -19.64 -16.04 36.97
N ARG A 82 -20.33 -15.12 36.29
CA ARG A 82 -20.70 -15.28 34.88
C ARG A 82 -19.49 -15.50 33.98
N THR A 83 -18.40 -14.77 34.22
CA THR A 83 -17.17 -14.91 33.45
C THR A 83 -16.52 -16.27 33.70
N LEU A 84 -16.47 -16.73 34.95
CA LEU A 84 -15.94 -18.04 35.31
C LEU A 84 -16.76 -19.19 34.71
N ASP A 85 -18.09 -19.09 34.74
CA ASP A 85 -18.97 -20.10 34.17
C ASP A 85 -18.85 -20.16 32.64
N ALA A 86 -18.72 -19.01 31.97
CA ALA A 86 -18.42 -18.96 30.54
C ALA A 86 -17.07 -19.63 30.22
N GLN A 87 -16.03 -19.38 31.02
CA GLN A 87 -14.73 -20.03 30.87
C GLN A 87 -14.80 -21.55 31.09
N ARG A 88 -15.52 -22.01 32.12
CA ARG A 88 -15.73 -23.44 32.40
C ARG A 88 -16.43 -24.13 31.23
N TYR A 89 -17.46 -23.49 30.67
CA TYR A 89 -18.17 -24.01 29.50
C TYR A 89 -17.26 -24.13 28.28
N GLN A 90 -16.45 -23.11 27.98
CA GLN A 90 -15.46 -23.13 26.90
C GLN A 90 -14.42 -24.25 27.09
N ASN A 91 -13.93 -24.44 28.32
CA ASN A 91 -12.98 -25.51 28.63
C ASN A 91 -13.61 -26.91 28.45
N GLN A 92 -14.87 -27.10 28.89
CA GLN A 92 -15.57 -28.37 28.70
C GLN A 92 -15.77 -28.72 27.22
N LEU A 93 -16.13 -27.74 26.38
CA LEU A 93 -16.24 -27.92 24.94
C LEU A 93 -14.90 -28.33 24.32
N PHE A 94 -13.82 -27.65 24.71
CA PHE A 94 -12.47 -27.96 24.27
C PHE A 94 -12.06 -29.39 24.66
N ASP A 95 -12.20 -29.77 25.94
CA ASP A 95 -11.85 -31.10 26.44
C ASP A 95 -12.63 -32.21 25.74
N THR A 96 -13.92 -31.98 25.50
CA THR A 96 -14.78 -32.91 24.75
C THR A 96 -14.25 -33.13 23.34
N TYR A 97 -13.89 -32.04 22.65
CA TYR A 97 -13.32 -32.13 21.31
C TYR A 97 -12.00 -32.90 21.28
N ILE A 98 -11.07 -32.62 22.20
CA ILE A 98 -9.78 -33.33 22.29
C ILE A 98 -10.01 -34.84 22.49
N GLN A 99 -10.93 -35.23 23.38
CA GLN A 99 -11.25 -36.65 23.59
C GLN A 99 -11.85 -37.31 22.35
N GLU A 100 -12.77 -36.64 21.65
CA GLU A 100 -13.38 -37.19 20.44
C GLU A 100 -12.37 -37.35 19.30
N MET A 101 -11.53 -36.34 19.08
CA MET A 101 -10.50 -36.38 18.04
C MET A 101 -9.38 -37.37 18.38
N GLY A 102 -9.00 -37.50 19.66
CA GLY A 102 -8.06 -38.52 20.13
C GLY A 102 -8.55 -39.93 19.81
N LYS A 103 -9.82 -40.24 20.11
CA LYS A 103 -10.44 -41.53 19.75
C LYS A 103 -10.48 -41.78 18.26
N LEU A 104 -10.70 -40.74 17.44
CA LEU A 104 -10.68 -40.87 15.98
C LEU A 104 -9.27 -41.19 15.49
N LEU A 105 -8.26 -40.49 15.99
CA LEU A 105 -6.85 -40.74 15.66
C LEU A 105 -6.42 -42.16 16.04
N GLU A 106 -6.78 -42.64 17.23
CA GLU A 106 -6.49 -44.01 17.68
C GLU A 106 -7.10 -45.04 16.72
N LYS A 107 -8.35 -44.85 16.31
CA LYS A 107 -9.04 -45.76 15.39
C LYS A 107 -8.50 -45.71 13.96
N SER A 108 -7.89 -44.59 13.56
CA SER A 108 -7.41 -44.36 12.20
C SER A 108 -5.89 -44.45 12.06
N ASN A 109 -5.22 -45.17 12.98
CA ASN A 109 -3.76 -45.34 13.00
C ASN A 109 -2.99 -44.01 12.94
N GLY A 110 -3.51 -42.99 13.62
CA GLY A 110 -2.88 -41.66 13.72
C GLY A 110 -3.05 -40.76 12.50
N SER A 111 -3.84 -41.13 11.48
CA SER A 111 -4.16 -40.25 10.36
C SER A 111 -5.68 -40.10 10.18
N LEU A 112 -6.19 -38.90 10.38
CA LEU A 112 -7.60 -38.57 10.16
C LEU A 112 -7.94 -38.49 8.67
N THR A 113 -6.93 -38.36 7.80
CA THR A 113 -7.08 -38.24 6.35
C THR A 113 -6.85 -39.56 5.61
N SER A 114 -6.61 -40.66 6.34
CA SER A 114 -6.40 -42.00 5.79
C SER A 114 -7.62 -42.56 5.04
N ASN A 115 -8.84 -42.15 5.40
CA ASN A 115 -10.06 -42.51 4.67
C ASN A 115 -11.07 -41.35 4.66
N GLU A 116 -11.91 -41.32 3.63
CA GLU A 116 -12.82 -40.21 3.34
C GLU A 116 -13.87 -39.97 4.44
N VAL A 117 -14.40 -41.03 5.04
CA VAL A 117 -15.42 -40.93 6.10
C VAL A 117 -14.83 -40.32 7.38
N THR A 118 -13.64 -40.76 7.78
CA THR A 118 -12.93 -40.23 8.97
C THR A 118 -12.51 -38.79 8.73
N ALA A 119 -12.01 -38.48 7.53
CA ALA A 119 -11.63 -37.12 7.15
C ALA A 119 -12.84 -36.18 7.21
N THR A 120 -13.98 -36.61 6.67
CA THR A 120 -15.23 -35.85 6.68
C THR A 120 -15.72 -35.63 8.11
N LEU A 121 -15.72 -36.68 8.94
CA LEU A 121 -16.16 -36.59 10.34
C LEU A 121 -15.25 -35.66 11.16
N ALA A 122 -13.94 -35.82 11.03
CA ALA A 122 -12.93 -34.98 11.66
C ALA A 122 -13.09 -33.51 11.25
N ARG A 123 -13.26 -33.26 9.95
CA ARG A 123 -13.49 -31.93 9.40
C ARG A 123 -14.76 -31.30 9.95
N VAL A 124 -15.89 -32.01 9.93
CA VAL A 124 -17.17 -31.49 10.44
C VAL A 124 -17.09 -31.18 11.93
N LYS A 125 -16.53 -32.08 12.75
CA LYS A 125 -16.34 -31.86 14.19
C LYS A 125 -15.47 -30.63 14.46
N THR A 126 -14.35 -30.50 13.75
CA THR A 126 -13.42 -29.38 13.89
C THR A 126 -14.05 -28.05 13.48
N LEU A 127 -14.74 -28.00 12.34
CA LEU A 127 -15.40 -26.77 11.89
C LEU A 127 -16.55 -26.34 12.81
N ASN A 128 -17.28 -27.30 13.39
CA ASN A 128 -18.36 -27.00 14.32
C ASN A 128 -17.85 -26.44 15.65
N ILE A 129 -16.73 -26.98 16.16
CA ILE A 129 -16.18 -26.52 17.43
C ILE A 129 -15.53 -25.13 17.30
N PHE A 130 -14.86 -24.84 16.17
CA PHE A 130 -14.28 -23.51 15.90
C PHE A 130 -15.28 -22.36 15.97
N ARG A 131 -16.55 -22.62 15.64
CA ARG A 131 -17.63 -21.62 15.71
C ARG A 131 -18.16 -21.37 17.12
N GLN A 132 -17.90 -22.29 18.04
CA GLN A 132 -18.41 -22.26 19.42
C GLN A 132 -17.34 -21.81 20.41
N LEU A 133 -16.08 -22.09 20.09
CA LEU A 133 -14.94 -21.76 20.92
C LEU A 133 -14.44 -20.34 20.67
N ASP A 134 -13.91 -19.73 21.72
CA ASP A 134 -13.17 -18.48 21.63
C ASP A 134 -11.82 -18.64 20.91
N ALA A 135 -11.23 -17.49 20.55
CA ALA A 135 -9.96 -17.43 19.82
C ALA A 135 -8.83 -18.17 20.55
N GLN A 136 -8.76 -18.04 21.88
CA GLN A 136 -7.71 -18.67 22.68
C GLN A 136 -7.78 -20.19 22.57
N ARG A 137 -8.97 -20.82 22.74
CA ARG A 137 -9.09 -22.29 22.61
C ARG A 137 -8.94 -22.76 21.16
N ASN A 138 -9.36 -21.97 20.18
CA ASN A 138 -9.18 -22.31 18.76
C ASN A 138 -7.71 -22.45 18.37
N VAL A 139 -6.83 -21.58 18.90
CA VAL A 139 -5.38 -21.68 18.75
C VAL A 139 -4.87 -23.04 19.26
N HIS A 140 -5.35 -23.50 20.43
CA HIS A 140 -4.95 -24.79 21.01
C HIS A 140 -5.42 -25.98 20.18
N ILE A 141 -6.59 -25.89 19.54
CA ILE A 141 -7.06 -26.93 18.61
C ILE A 141 -6.15 -27.01 17.38
N ILE A 142 -5.79 -25.87 16.78
CA ILE A 142 -4.86 -25.83 15.64
C ILE A 142 -3.53 -26.46 16.05
N ARG A 143 -3.02 -26.11 17.24
CA ARG A 143 -1.80 -26.70 17.79
C ARG A 143 -1.91 -28.21 17.95
N PHE A 144 -2.98 -28.71 18.57
CA PHE A 144 -3.22 -30.15 18.74
C PHE A 144 -3.23 -30.89 17.38
N LEU A 145 -3.97 -30.37 16.39
CA LEU A 145 -4.05 -30.99 15.07
C LEU A 145 -2.71 -30.92 14.32
N TYR A 146 -1.96 -29.83 14.47
CA TYR A 146 -0.62 -29.68 13.91
C TYR A 146 0.38 -30.67 14.54
N GLU A 147 0.41 -30.77 15.88
CA GLU A 147 1.29 -31.71 16.60
C GLU A 147 0.93 -33.18 16.29
N ALA A 148 -0.35 -33.45 16.03
CA ALA A 148 -0.83 -34.74 15.53
C ALA A 148 -0.53 -34.96 14.02
N LYS A 149 0.17 -34.04 13.33
CA LYS A 149 0.48 -34.08 11.89
C LYS A 149 -0.74 -34.12 10.97
N GLN A 150 -1.86 -33.57 11.44
CA GLN A 150 -3.11 -33.49 10.68
C GLN A 150 -3.22 -32.18 9.91
N LEU A 151 -2.43 -31.16 10.25
CA LEU A 151 -2.37 -29.87 9.54
C LEU A 151 -1.00 -29.63 8.89
N THR A 152 -0.35 -30.70 8.44
CA THR A 152 0.91 -30.61 7.69
C THR A 152 0.67 -31.14 6.29
N ASP A 153 1.04 -30.36 5.28
CA ASP A 153 0.96 -30.82 3.89
C ASP A 153 2.27 -31.56 3.56
N THR A 154 2.19 -32.90 3.51
CA THR A 154 3.34 -33.75 3.21
C THR A 154 3.01 -34.62 1.99
N PRO A 155 3.99 -35.03 1.18
CA PRO A 155 3.75 -35.93 0.04
C PRO A 155 3.02 -37.23 0.42
N GLU A 156 3.18 -37.67 1.67
CA GLU A 156 2.68 -38.94 2.21
C GLU A 156 1.30 -38.79 2.87
N ASN A 157 0.94 -37.60 3.35
CA ASN A 157 -0.30 -37.37 4.08
C ASN A 157 -0.92 -36.02 3.69
N ARG A 158 -2.18 -36.08 3.26
CA ARG A 158 -2.98 -34.88 3.01
C ARG A 158 -3.30 -34.19 4.33
N SER A 159 -3.14 -32.87 4.37
CA SER A 159 -3.65 -32.05 5.47
C SER A 159 -5.17 -32.17 5.58
N LEU A 160 -5.69 -32.15 6.79
CA LEU A 160 -7.11 -32.04 7.09
C LEU A 160 -7.61 -30.71 6.49
N ASP A 161 -8.62 -30.81 5.62
CA ASP A 161 -9.18 -29.64 4.93
C ASP A 161 -10.00 -28.78 5.89
N LEU A 162 -9.53 -27.55 6.13
CA LEU A 162 -10.20 -26.54 6.94
C LEU A 162 -10.63 -25.31 6.12
N SER A 163 -10.68 -25.38 4.80
CA SER A 163 -10.92 -24.26 3.86
C SER A 163 -12.22 -23.46 4.04
N THR A 164 -13.08 -23.85 4.98
CA THR A 164 -14.32 -23.12 5.34
C THR A 164 -14.32 -22.62 6.79
N ALA A 165 -13.22 -22.81 7.52
CA ALA A 165 -13.05 -22.27 8.86
C ALA A 165 -12.97 -20.75 8.79
N LYS A 166 -13.69 -20.09 9.70
CA LYS A 166 -13.60 -18.65 9.92
C LYS A 166 -13.14 -18.46 11.34
N LEU A 167 -12.00 -17.82 11.49
CA LEU A 167 -11.33 -17.64 12.76
C LEU A 167 -11.07 -16.14 12.93
N LEU A 168 -11.50 -15.62 14.08
CA LEU A 168 -11.47 -14.20 14.42
C LEU A 168 -10.56 -14.01 15.64
N ASP A 169 -9.75 -12.95 15.61
CA ASP A 169 -8.90 -12.51 16.72
C ASP A 169 -7.91 -13.60 17.22
N ILE A 170 -7.53 -14.52 16.33
CA ILE A 170 -6.61 -15.62 16.66
C ILE A 170 -5.18 -15.10 16.80
N ASP A 171 -4.56 -15.43 17.93
CA ASP A 171 -3.17 -15.06 18.23
C ASP A 171 -2.23 -16.27 18.15
N PHE A 172 -1.38 -16.30 17.13
CA PHE A 172 -0.40 -17.37 16.95
C PHE A 172 0.89 -17.14 17.74
N ARG A 173 1.06 -16.02 18.45
CA ARG A 173 2.23 -15.80 19.31
C ARG A 173 2.33 -16.86 20.39
N ASP A 174 1.19 -17.23 20.97
CA ASP A 174 1.09 -18.26 22.02
C ASP A 174 1.46 -19.67 21.51
N THR A 175 1.26 -19.96 20.22
CA THR A 175 1.72 -21.23 19.62
C THR A 175 3.23 -21.31 19.45
N ALA A 176 3.92 -20.17 19.40
CA ALA A 176 5.36 -20.10 19.23
C ALA A 176 6.15 -20.15 20.57
N VAL A 177 5.47 -20.14 21.72
CA VAL A 177 6.06 -19.98 23.07
C VAL A 177 7.04 -21.09 23.47
N ASP A 178 6.96 -22.27 22.84
CA ASP A 178 7.84 -23.42 23.15
C ASP A 178 9.03 -23.59 22.18
N GLY A 179 9.33 -22.59 21.34
CA GLY A 179 10.42 -22.66 20.36
C GLY A 179 10.18 -23.65 19.21
N LYS A 180 9.01 -24.32 19.17
CA LYS A 180 8.54 -25.07 18.01
C LYS A 180 8.01 -24.08 16.98
N GLN A 181 8.79 -23.89 15.93
CA GLN A 181 8.44 -23.05 14.78
C GLN A 181 7.18 -23.63 14.11
N LEU A 182 6.31 -22.78 13.55
CA LEU A 182 5.09 -23.21 12.83
C LEU A 182 5.43 -23.77 11.44
N ASP A 183 6.52 -24.53 11.37
CA ASP A 183 7.07 -25.02 10.13
C ASP A 183 6.14 -26.06 9.53
N GLN A 184 5.93 -26.02 8.21
CA GLN A 184 5.08 -26.97 7.48
C GLN A 184 3.59 -26.93 7.87
N LEU A 185 3.16 -26.00 8.73
CA LEU A 185 1.75 -25.82 9.06
C LEU A 185 0.95 -25.50 7.79
N SER A 186 -0.23 -26.07 7.65
CA SER A 186 -1.17 -25.78 6.57
C SER A 186 -2.45 -25.19 7.13
N LEU A 187 -2.70 -23.93 6.79
CA LEU A 187 -3.93 -23.19 7.07
C LEU A 187 -4.63 -22.80 5.76
N ALA A 188 -4.44 -23.63 4.73
CA ALA A 188 -4.92 -23.39 3.39
C ALA A 188 -6.45 -23.21 3.34
N GLY A 189 -6.90 -22.15 2.67
CA GLY A 189 -8.32 -21.83 2.46
C GLY A 189 -9.03 -21.21 3.67
N ILE A 190 -8.41 -21.14 4.84
CA ILE A 190 -9.05 -20.59 6.04
C ILE A 190 -9.27 -19.08 5.89
N PHE A 191 -10.33 -18.55 6.51
CA PHE A 191 -10.51 -17.10 6.70
C PHE A 191 -9.99 -16.70 8.08
N LEU A 192 -8.95 -15.87 8.09
CA LEU A 192 -8.24 -15.36 9.27
C LEU A 192 -8.47 -13.84 9.37
N SER A 193 -9.42 -13.44 10.21
CA SER A 193 -9.69 -12.02 10.49
C SER A 193 -9.02 -11.60 11.79
N ASN A 194 -8.34 -10.44 11.79
CA ASN A 194 -7.55 -9.93 12.92
C ASN A 194 -6.50 -10.91 13.47
N ALA A 195 -6.04 -11.87 12.65
CA ALA A 195 -5.08 -12.86 13.10
C ALA A 195 -3.70 -12.24 13.33
N THR A 196 -3.01 -12.65 14.40
CA THR A 196 -1.71 -12.10 14.80
C THR A 196 -0.60 -13.12 14.63
N PHE A 197 0.43 -12.75 13.86
CA PHE A 197 1.65 -13.52 13.58
C PHE A 197 2.92 -12.72 13.90
N ILE A 198 2.86 -11.83 14.90
CA ILE A 198 3.93 -10.87 15.19
C ILE A 198 5.16 -11.57 15.78
N ASP A 199 6.34 -11.27 15.23
CA ASP A 199 7.64 -11.80 15.68
C ASP A 199 7.73 -13.34 15.69
N ILE A 200 7.11 -13.97 14.69
CA ILE A 200 7.12 -15.44 14.52
C ILE A 200 8.01 -15.84 13.35
N LYS A 201 8.73 -16.96 13.49
CA LYS A 201 9.43 -17.62 12.39
C LYS A 201 8.57 -18.74 11.83
N MET A 202 8.39 -18.74 10.51
CA MET A 202 7.60 -19.73 9.79
C MET A 202 8.35 -20.15 8.53
N SER A 203 8.66 -21.44 8.43
CA SER A 203 9.32 -22.04 7.27
C SER A 203 8.42 -23.09 6.62
N ASN A 204 8.31 -23.11 5.29
CA ASN A 204 7.49 -24.10 4.56
C ASN A 204 5.98 -24.08 4.93
N ILE A 205 5.46 -22.97 5.44
CA ILE A 205 4.04 -22.84 5.82
C ILE A 205 3.16 -22.71 4.56
N SER A 206 1.97 -23.32 4.57
CA SER A 206 0.97 -23.20 3.50
C SER A 206 -0.22 -22.36 3.95
N PHE A 207 -0.35 -21.19 3.36
CA PHE A 207 -1.49 -20.29 3.41
C PHE A 207 -2.17 -20.18 2.04
N SER A 208 -2.07 -21.23 1.22
CA SER A 208 -2.66 -21.21 -0.12
C SER A 208 -4.18 -21.02 -0.03
N ARG A 209 -4.73 -20.10 -0.82
CA ARG A 209 -6.16 -19.73 -0.81
C ARG A 209 -6.68 -19.16 0.54
N THR A 210 -5.80 -18.90 1.50
CA THR A 210 -6.17 -18.30 2.79
C THR A 210 -6.56 -16.85 2.60
N LYS A 211 -7.58 -16.39 3.33
CA LYS A 211 -8.04 -15.01 3.31
C LYS A 211 -7.64 -14.32 4.60
N PHE A 212 -6.92 -13.22 4.47
CA PHE A 212 -6.47 -12.38 5.57
C PHE A 212 -7.21 -11.05 5.52
N ASP A 213 -8.05 -10.83 6.52
CA ASP A 213 -8.69 -9.54 6.76
C ASP A 213 -8.04 -8.94 8.00
N THR A 214 -7.42 -7.76 7.88
CA THR A 214 -6.80 -7.03 8.99
C THR A 214 -5.77 -7.85 9.80
N ALA A 215 -5.16 -8.87 9.20
CA ALA A 215 -4.14 -9.69 9.85
C ALA A 215 -2.82 -8.93 10.02
N ASN A 216 -2.01 -9.36 10.99
CA ASN A 216 -0.76 -8.69 11.34
C ASN A 216 0.42 -9.67 11.36
N PHE A 217 1.32 -9.52 10.40
CA PHE A 217 2.57 -10.28 10.25
C PHE A 217 3.81 -9.49 10.66
N SER A 218 3.65 -8.41 11.41
CA SER A 218 4.76 -7.50 11.70
C SER A 218 5.93 -8.23 12.37
N LEU A 219 7.17 -7.94 11.96
CA LEU A 219 8.39 -8.58 12.45
C LEU A 219 8.53 -10.09 12.15
N ALA A 220 7.55 -10.71 11.47
CA ALA A 220 7.64 -12.13 11.14
C ALA A 220 8.78 -12.43 10.15
N LYS A 221 9.35 -13.64 10.27
CA LYS A 221 10.32 -14.18 9.32
C LYS A 221 9.66 -15.32 8.57
N ILE A 222 9.41 -15.09 7.28
CA ILE A 222 8.63 -15.97 6.42
C ILE A 222 9.55 -16.51 5.33
N ASN A 223 9.86 -17.80 5.42
CA ASN A 223 10.76 -18.48 4.50
C ASN A 223 10.04 -19.64 3.81
N ASP A 224 10.26 -19.80 2.51
CA ASP A 224 9.73 -20.93 1.73
C ASP A 224 8.20 -21.12 1.87
N ALA A 225 7.47 -20.04 2.13
CA ALA A 225 6.05 -20.08 2.42
C ALA A 225 5.21 -20.02 1.14
N ASN A 226 4.08 -20.72 1.15
CA ASN A 226 3.14 -20.74 0.03
C ASN A 226 1.87 -19.94 0.36
N PHE A 227 1.71 -18.78 -0.25
CA PHE A 227 0.52 -17.92 -0.22
C PHE A 227 -0.19 -17.89 -1.58
N SER A 228 -0.05 -18.94 -2.40
CA SER A 228 -0.66 -19.00 -3.73
C SER A 228 -2.17 -18.81 -3.63
N SER A 229 -2.72 -17.88 -4.42
CA SER A 229 -4.14 -17.52 -4.40
C SER A 229 -4.68 -17.02 -3.04
N ALA A 230 -3.82 -16.61 -2.12
CA ALA A 230 -4.25 -15.95 -0.89
C ALA A 230 -4.82 -14.55 -1.17
N GLU A 231 -5.72 -14.08 -0.31
CA GLU A 231 -6.30 -12.74 -0.38
C GLU A 231 -5.87 -11.95 0.86
N PHE A 232 -5.30 -10.76 0.66
CA PHE A 232 -4.87 -9.85 1.73
C PHE A 232 -5.64 -8.54 1.62
N TYR A 233 -6.43 -8.24 2.65
CA TYR A 233 -7.15 -6.98 2.80
C TYR A 233 -6.71 -6.31 4.09
N ASN A 234 -6.22 -5.05 4.00
CA ASN A 234 -5.72 -4.29 5.15
C ASN A 234 -4.70 -5.04 6.03
N THR A 235 -3.91 -5.93 5.41
CA THR A 235 -2.96 -6.77 6.14
C THR A 235 -1.64 -6.02 6.36
N SER A 236 -1.14 -6.04 7.60
CA SER A 236 0.17 -5.46 7.92
C SER A 236 1.28 -6.49 7.77
N PHE A 237 2.31 -6.12 7.03
CA PHE A 237 3.57 -6.86 6.97
C PHE A 237 4.74 -5.98 7.47
N ALA A 238 4.50 -5.04 8.39
CA ALA A 238 5.53 -4.08 8.79
C ALA A 238 6.80 -4.78 9.33
N SER A 239 7.96 -4.46 8.77
CA SER A 239 9.25 -5.09 9.14
C SER A 239 9.28 -6.64 9.00
N THR A 240 8.41 -7.23 8.18
CA THR A 240 8.46 -8.66 7.83
C THR A 240 9.58 -8.93 6.83
N SER A 241 10.33 -10.02 7.01
CA SER A 241 11.28 -10.51 6.01
C SER A 241 10.70 -11.68 5.21
N PHE A 242 10.80 -11.62 3.90
CA PHE A 242 10.41 -12.70 2.99
C PHE A 242 11.63 -13.28 2.30
N SER A 243 11.74 -14.60 2.30
CA SER A 243 12.65 -15.32 1.42
C SER A 243 11.93 -16.47 0.74
N ASN A 244 12.15 -16.65 -0.57
CA ASN A 244 11.59 -17.75 -1.37
C ASN A 244 10.07 -17.92 -1.20
N THR A 245 9.34 -16.83 -1.01
CA THR A 245 7.90 -16.87 -0.73
C THR A 245 7.10 -16.83 -2.03
N ILE A 246 6.07 -17.67 -2.12
CA ILE A 246 5.21 -17.80 -3.30
C ILE A 246 3.89 -17.06 -3.07
N PHE A 247 3.63 -15.99 -3.82
CA PHE A 247 2.38 -15.24 -3.89
C PHE A 247 1.70 -15.36 -5.26
N THR A 248 1.98 -16.43 -6.01
CA THR A 248 1.38 -16.65 -7.33
C THR A 248 -0.14 -16.58 -7.27
N LYS A 249 -0.76 -15.76 -8.13
CA LYS A 249 -2.22 -15.51 -8.16
C LYS A 249 -2.82 -14.92 -6.86
N ALA A 250 -2.01 -14.43 -5.94
CA ALA A 250 -2.50 -13.77 -4.73
C ALA A 250 -3.15 -12.42 -5.05
N THR A 251 -4.03 -11.93 -4.16
CA THR A 251 -4.64 -10.61 -4.26
C THR A 251 -4.24 -9.76 -3.06
N PHE A 252 -3.73 -8.57 -3.31
CA PHE A 252 -3.36 -7.58 -2.30
C PHE A 252 -4.19 -6.33 -2.47
N ASN A 253 -4.87 -5.90 -1.41
CA ASN A 253 -5.58 -4.64 -1.37
C ASN A 253 -5.22 -3.88 -0.09
N ASN A 254 -4.65 -2.68 -0.28
CA ASN A 254 -4.23 -1.79 0.81
C ASN A 254 -3.19 -2.47 1.75
N VAL A 255 -2.08 -2.92 1.16
CA VAL A 255 -1.03 -3.66 1.85
C VAL A 255 0.30 -2.88 1.79
N ASN A 256 1.02 -2.84 2.91
CA ASN A 256 2.27 -2.09 3.03
C ASN A 256 3.52 -3.00 3.02
N PHE A 257 4.37 -2.82 2.01
CA PHE A 257 5.69 -3.43 1.83
C PHE A 257 6.87 -2.45 1.97
N LEU A 258 6.66 -1.27 2.57
CA LEU A 258 7.65 -0.21 2.72
C LEU A 258 8.90 -0.65 3.51
N SER A 259 10.08 -0.23 3.03
CA SER A 259 11.39 -0.44 3.67
C SER A 259 11.74 -1.91 3.94
N LYS A 260 11.48 -2.80 2.97
CA LYS A 260 11.70 -4.25 3.12
C LYS A 260 12.80 -4.79 2.23
N ASN A 261 13.41 -5.86 2.70
CA ASN A 261 14.21 -6.74 1.87
C ASN A 261 13.35 -7.92 1.40
N ILE A 262 13.16 -8.03 0.08
CA ILE A 262 12.34 -9.05 -0.56
C ILE A 262 13.27 -9.85 -1.48
N TYR A 263 13.55 -11.10 -1.11
CA TYR A 263 14.45 -11.97 -1.86
C TYR A 263 13.70 -13.14 -2.50
N SER A 264 13.78 -13.22 -3.83
CA SER A 264 13.22 -14.32 -4.63
C SER A 264 11.74 -14.57 -4.34
N VAL A 265 10.94 -13.52 -4.33
CA VAL A 265 9.49 -13.60 -4.08
C VAL A 265 8.73 -13.62 -5.41
N ASN A 266 7.82 -14.59 -5.56
CA ASN A 266 7.04 -14.79 -6.76
C ASN A 266 5.63 -14.16 -6.61
N PHE A 267 5.38 -13.07 -7.33
CA PHE A 267 4.09 -12.39 -7.50
C PHE A 267 3.46 -12.68 -8.87
N GLU A 268 3.85 -13.75 -9.56
CA GLU A 268 3.36 -14.10 -10.90
C GLU A 268 1.82 -14.21 -10.90
N ASN A 269 1.17 -13.62 -11.91
CA ASN A 269 -0.29 -13.60 -12.07
C ASN A 269 -1.07 -13.01 -10.87
N SER A 270 -0.41 -12.27 -9.96
CA SER A 270 -1.07 -11.67 -8.79
C SER A 270 -1.77 -10.36 -9.14
N THR A 271 -2.69 -9.92 -8.26
CA THR A 271 -3.33 -8.61 -8.35
C THR A 271 -2.90 -7.76 -7.17
N LEU A 272 -2.27 -6.61 -7.43
CA LEU A 272 -1.83 -5.65 -6.42
C LEU A 272 -2.56 -4.32 -6.61
N ALA A 273 -3.40 -3.96 -5.64
CA ALA A 273 -4.11 -2.68 -5.62
C ALA A 273 -3.73 -1.88 -4.36
N HIS A 274 -3.30 -0.63 -4.52
CA HIS A 274 -2.91 0.24 -3.41
C HIS A 274 -1.80 -0.37 -2.54
N VAL A 275 -0.73 -0.84 -3.19
CA VAL A 275 0.41 -1.47 -2.52
C VAL A 275 1.61 -0.54 -2.53
N ASP A 276 2.33 -0.46 -1.41
CA ASP A 276 3.50 0.39 -1.26
C ASP A 276 4.78 -0.43 -1.06
N PHE A 277 5.69 -0.41 -2.04
CA PHE A 277 7.05 -0.97 -1.99
C PHE A 277 8.13 0.12 -1.84
N SER A 278 7.76 1.33 -1.44
CA SER A 278 8.72 2.44 -1.36
C SER A 278 9.86 2.12 -0.39
N PHE A 279 11.08 2.56 -0.74
CA PHE A 279 12.32 2.32 0.02
C PHE A 279 12.71 0.85 0.21
N SER A 280 12.09 -0.08 -0.54
CA SER A 280 12.39 -1.51 -0.45
C SER A 280 13.52 -1.94 -1.38
N VAL A 281 14.19 -3.04 -1.04
CA VAL A 281 15.16 -3.71 -1.88
C VAL A 281 14.61 -5.06 -2.32
N LEU A 282 14.42 -5.24 -3.64
CA LEU A 282 13.84 -6.43 -4.24
C LEU A 282 14.89 -7.12 -5.10
N TYR A 283 15.22 -8.37 -4.77
CA TYR A 283 16.12 -9.20 -5.57
C TYR A 283 15.34 -10.35 -6.20
N ASN A 284 15.43 -10.48 -7.53
CA ASN A 284 14.78 -11.53 -8.30
C ASN A 284 13.27 -11.64 -8.01
N ALA A 285 12.58 -10.51 -7.83
CA ALA A 285 11.15 -10.49 -7.63
C ALA A 285 10.43 -10.66 -8.97
N ASP A 286 9.51 -11.62 -9.04
CA ASP A 286 8.76 -11.98 -10.25
C ASP A 286 7.34 -11.40 -10.18
N PHE A 287 7.07 -10.35 -10.95
CA PHE A 287 5.77 -9.74 -11.17
C PHE A 287 5.21 -10.09 -12.56
N SER A 288 5.71 -11.14 -13.22
CA SER A 288 5.29 -11.46 -14.59
C SER A 288 3.80 -11.78 -14.65
N SER A 289 3.13 -11.23 -15.67
CA SER A 289 1.68 -11.31 -15.85
C SER A 289 0.83 -10.78 -14.68
N ALA A 290 1.41 -10.03 -13.74
CA ALA A 290 0.67 -9.43 -12.63
C ALA A 290 -0.13 -8.20 -13.07
N SER A 291 -1.17 -7.85 -12.30
CA SER A 291 -1.94 -6.61 -12.46
C SER A 291 -1.65 -5.67 -11.31
N LEU A 292 -1.03 -4.53 -11.60
CA LEU A 292 -0.65 -3.52 -10.60
C LEU A 292 -1.45 -2.24 -10.83
N SER A 293 -2.19 -1.81 -9.81
CA SER A 293 -2.99 -0.58 -9.82
C SER A 293 -2.70 0.27 -8.59
N ASN A 294 -2.29 1.52 -8.79
CA ASN A 294 -1.92 2.45 -7.70
C ASN A 294 -0.82 1.87 -6.80
N VAL A 295 0.27 1.39 -7.41
CA VAL A 295 1.41 0.80 -6.69
C VAL A 295 2.59 1.76 -6.67
N SER A 296 3.29 1.87 -5.54
CA SER A 296 4.49 2.70 -5.39
C SER A 296 5.75 1.85 -5.25
N PHE A 297 6.79 2.21 -6.00
CA PHE A 297 8.17 1.74 -5.92
C PHE A 297 9.13 2.91 -5.65
N LEU A 298 8.64 4.01 -5.08
CA LEU A 298 9.41 5.23 -4.85
C LEU A 298 10.69 4.92 -4.05
N PHE A 299 11.85 5.38 -4.50
CA PHE A 299 13.17 5.13 -3.85
C PHE A 299 13.55 3.66 -3.66
N SER A 300 12.89 2.71 -4.33
CA SER A 300 13.22 1.29 -4.20
C SER A 300 14.42 0.91 -5.06
N VAL A 301 15.06 -0.21 -4.71
CA VAL A 301 16.16 -0.80 -5.49
C VAL A 301 15.73 -2.19 -5.94
N LEU A 302 15.68 -2.42 -7.25
CA LEU A 302 15.26 -3.69 -7.83
C LEU A 302 16.40 -4.30 -8.65
N TYR A 303 16.82 -5.51 -8.28
CA TYR A 303 17.79 -6.32 -9.01
C TYR A 303 17.09 -7.49 -9.70
N ASN A 304 17.21 -7.56 -11.02
CA ASN A 304 16.57 -8.55 -11.88
C ASN A 304 15.03 -8.68 -11.65
N PRO A 305 14.26 -7.59 -11.53
CA PRO A 305 12.81 -7.73 -11.45
C PRO A 305 12.24 -8.22 -12.78
N ASP A 306 11.24 -9.11 -12.72
CA ASP A 306 10.51 -9.53 -13.93
C ASP A 306 9.11 -8.94 -13.90
N PHE A 307 8.83 -7.95 -14.73
CA PHE A 307 7.48 -7.41 -14.93
C PHE A 307 6.84 -7.93 -16.22
N SER A 308 7.48 -8.84 -16.97
CA SER A 308 7.05 -9.21 -18.33
C SER A 308 5.57 -9.53 -18.44
N SER A 309 4.90 -8.97 -19.44
CA SER A 309 3.44 -9.14 -19.66
C SER A 309 2.53 -8.62 -18.53
N ALA A 310 3.05 -7.92 -17.52
CA ALA A 310 2.23 -7.28 -16.50
C ALA A 310 1.41 -6.11 -17.08
N THR A 311 0.29 -5.82 -16.41
CA THR A 311 -0.51 -4.61 -16.65
C THR A 311 -0.26 -3.61 -15.52
N LEU A 312 0.21 -2.41 -15.87
CA LEU A 312 0.54 -1.37 -14.90
C LEU A 312 -0.37 -0.15 -15.10
N SER A 313 -1.08 0.25 -14.04
CA SER A 313 -1.91 1.45 -14.01
C SER A 313 -1.58 2.29 -12.79
N ASN A 314 -1.24 3.57 -12.99
CA ASN A 314 -0.86 4.50 -11.91
C ASN A 314 0.29 3.96 -11.04
N VAL A 315 1.34 3.44 -11.66
CA VAL A 315 2.50 2.89 -10.95
C VAL A 315 3.63 3.92 -10.88
N ASN A 316 4.23 4.07 -9.70
CA ASN A 316 5.25 5.08 -9.46
C ASN A 316 6.62 4.44 -9.18
N PHE A 317 7.54 4.51 -10.14
CA PHE A 317 8.96 4.13 -9.98
C PHE A 317 9.87 5.35 -9.72
N SER A 318 9.35 6.54 -9.46
CA SER A 318 10.21 7.73 -9.37
C SER A 318 11.34 7.55 -8.35
N GLN A 319 12.56 7.96 -8.72
CA GLN A 319 13.77 7.80 -7.91
C GLN A 319 14.16 6.35 -7.57
N ALA A 320 13.56 5.35 -8.23
CA ALA A 320 13.95 3.95 -8.08
C ALA A 320 15.22 3.64 -8.89
N VAL A 321 15.92 2.59 -8.46
CA VAL A 321 17.10 2.04 -9.14
C VAL A 321 16.76 0.63 -9.62
N LEU A 322 16.85 0.39 -10.92
CA LEU A 322 16.53 -0.90 -11.55
C LEU A 322 17.74 -1.41 -12.34
N PHE A 323 18.16 -2.63 -12.03
CA PHE A 323 19.21 -3.35 -12.74
C PHE A 323 18.64 -4.62 -13.39
N ASN A 324 18.93 -4.85 -14.66
CA ASN A 324 18.52 -6.05 -15.40
C ASN A 324 17.01 -6.34 -15.34
N GLY A 325 16.19 -5.28 -15.29
CA GLY A 325 14.74 -5.42 -15.19
C GLY A 325 14.12 -5.85 -16.52
N LYS A 326 13.13 -6.74 -16.48
CA LYS A 326 12.38 -7.14 -17.67
C LYS A 326 11.00 -6.49 -17.66
N PHE A 327 10.75 -5.65 -18.64
CA PHE A 327 9.53 -4.89 -18.87
C PHE A 327 9.03 -5.14 -20.31
N SER A 328 9.30 -6.31 -20.88
CA SER A 328 8.89 -6.64 -22.24
C SER A 328 7.39 -6.88 -22.34
N SER A 329 6.78 -6.48 -23.47
CA SER A 329 5.37 -6.74 -23.81
C SER A 329 4.34 -6.20 -22.80
N LEU A 330 4.64 -5.10 -22.10
CA LEU A 330 3.72 -4.50 -21.15
C LEU A 330 2.65 -3.63 -21.80
N ILE A 331 1.50 -3.51 -21.12
CA ILE A 331 0.53 -2.46 -21.36
C ILE A 331 0.53 -1.55 -20.13
N ILE A 332 0.98 -0.31 -20.31
CA ILE A 332 1.20 0.63 -19.21
C ILE A 332 0.44 1.94 -19.44
N ILE A 333 -0.29 2.36 -18.40
CA ILE A 333 -1.00 3.65 -18.37
C ILE A 333 -0.54 4.42 -17.12
N ASN A 334 -0.12 5.67 -17.32
CA ASN A 334 0.24 6.59 -16.23
C ASN A 334 1.32 6.03 -15.29
N VAL A 335 2.48 5.69 -15.87
CA VAL A 335 3.66 5.25 -15.11
C VAL A 335 4.66 6.39 -14.98
N LYS A 336 5.28 6.50 -13.80
CA LYS A 336 6.32 7.49 -13.54
C LYS A 336 7.67 6.80 -13.35
N PHE A 337 8.65 7.20 -14.14
CA PHE A 337 10.06 6.80 -14.05
C PHE A 337 10.97 8.03 -13.85
N SER A 338 10.45 9.14 -13.33
CA SER A 338 11.22 10.37 -13.16
C SER A 338 12.37 10.18 -12.17
N SER A 339 13.52 10.73 -12.51
CA SER A 339 14.77 10.64 -11.74
C SER A 339 15.18 9.19 -11.41
N THR A 340 14.79 8.20 -12.23
CA THR A 340 15.19 6.80 -12.05
C THR A 340 16.60 6.52 -12.52
N ILE A 341 17.19 5.43 -12.03
CA ILE A 341 18.41 4.84 -12.60
C ILE A 341 18.03 3.49 -13.19
N LEU A 342 18.05 3.36 -14.52
CA LEU A 342 17.74 2.13 -15.25
C LEU A 342 19.00 1.63 -15.96
N ASN A 343 19.52 0.48 -15.55
CA ASN A 343 20.70 -0.14 -16.14
C ASN A 343 20.35 -1.53 -16.68
N ASP A 344 20.61 -1.76 -17.97
CA ASP A 344 20.37 -3.03 -18.65
C ASP A 344 18.88 -3.50 -18.53
N VAL A 345 17.95 -2.54 -18.55
CA VAL A 345 16.49 -2.80 -18.48
C VAL A 345 15.90 -3.02 -19.88
N ASP A 346 15.01 -3.99 -20.02
CA ASP A 346 14.36 -4.34 -21.28
C ASP A 346 12.88 -3.92 -21.34
N PHE A 347 12.55 -2.89 -22.11
CA PHE A 347 11.17 -2.47 -22.42
C PHE A 347 10.73 -2.89 -23.84
N SER A 348 11.40 -3.85 -24.47
CA SER A 348 11.09 -4.22 -25.85
C SER A 348 9.63 -4.65 -26.02
N PHE A 349 9.03 -4.24 -27.14
CA PHE A 349 7.62 -4.51 -27.47
C PHE A 349 6.57 -3.95 -26.48
N ALA A 350 6.97 -3.17 -25.47
CA ALA A 350 6.03 -2.58 -24.53
C ALA A 350 5.24 -1.43 -25.17
N LYS A 351 4.07 -1.13 -24.60
CA LYS A 351 3.23 0.02 -24.97
C LYS A 351 2.98 0.90 -23.75
N LEU A 352 3.54 2.12 -23.79
CA LEU A 352 3.42 3.09 -22.71
C LEU A 352 2.72 4.35 -23.23
N HIS A 353 1.68 4.79 -22.51
CA HIS A 353 1.02 6.05 -22.77
C HIS A 353 1.39 7.09 -21.72
N LYS A 354 2.00 8.19 -22.17
CA LYS A 354 2.50 9.30 -21.34
C LYS A 354 3.45 8.87 -20.21
N PRO A 355 4.46 8.02 -20.46
CA PRO A 355 5.45 7.74 -19.43
C PRO A 355 6.36 8.96 -19.21
N ASP A 356 6.73 9.17 -17.95
CA ASP A 356 7.64 10.23 -17.52
C ASP A 356 9.02 9.64 -17.17
N PHE A 357 10.02 9.88 -18.02
CA PHE A 357 11.44 9.56 -17.81
C PHE A 357 12.28 10.82 -17.56
N SER A 358 11.66 11.93 -17.12
CA SER A 358 12.38 13.18 -16.88
C SER A 358 13.49 12.98 -15.84
N GLU A 359 14.66 13.55 -16.09
CA GLU A 359 15.85 13.44 -15.22
C GLU A 359 16.35 11.99 -14.99
N ALA A 360 15.86 11.00 -15.74
CA ALA A 360 16.28 9.61 -15.57
C ALA A 360 17.68 9.36 -16.14
N GLN A 361 18.41 8.42 -15.53
CA GLN A 361 19.66 7.87 -16.03
C GLN A 361 19.40 6.49 -16.63
N LEU A 362 19.51 6.40 -17.95
CA LEU A 362 19.17 5.21 -18.74
C LEU A 362 20.44 4.69 -19.42
N THR A 363 21.01 3.59 -18.94
CA THR A 363 22.20 2.97 -19.54
C THR A 363 21.86 1.59 -20.08
N LYS A 364 22.17 1.35 -21.37
CA LYS A 364 21.90 0.07 -22.05
C LYS A 364 20.45 -0.41 -21.97
N VAL A 365 19.51 0.54 -21.93
CA VAL A 365 18.08 0.23 -21.91
C VAL A 365 17.63 -0.20 -23.30
N ASN A 366 16.93 -1.32 -23.37
CA ASN A 366 16.37 -1.84 -24.62
C ASN A 366 14.93 -1.33 -24.82
N PHE A 367 14.76 -0.40 -25.74
CA PHE A 367 13.49 0.13 -26.22
C PHE A 367 13.13 -0.41 -27.62
N ALA A 368 13.69 -1.53 -28.06
CA ALA A 368 13.42 -2.08 -29.39
C ALA A 368 11.93 -2.35 -29.61
N SER A 369 11.39 -1.88 -30.73
CA SER A 369 9.98 -2.02 -31.10
C SER A 369 8.97 -1.51 -30.06
N ILE A 370 9.41 -0.66 -29.10
CA ILE A 370 8.51 -0.07 -28.12
C ILE A 370 7.53 0.90 -28.78
N ILE A 371 6.33 1.04 -28.20
CA ILE A 371 5.38 2.10 -28.54
C ILE A 371 5.31 3.09 -27.37
N LEU A 372 5.95 4.25 -27.53
CA LEU A 372 5.91 5.40 -26.66
C LEU A 372 5.03 6.48 -27.29
N ILE A 373 3.94 6.84 -26.60
CA ILE A 373 3.04 7.91 -27.03
C ILE A 373 3.12 9.04 -26.02
N LEU A 374 3.55 10.23 -26.45
CA LEU A 374 3.69 11.41 -25.60
C LEU A 374 4.62 11.17 -24.39
N ALA A 375 5.74 10.48 -24.61
CA ALA A 375 6.72 10.23 -23.56
C ALA A 375 7.59 11.46 -23.30
N THR A 376 7.99 11.65 -22.04
CA THR A 376 8.88 12.75 -21.65
C THR A 376 10.23 12.19 -21.20
N PHE A 377 11.32 12.70 -21.76
CA PHE A 377 12.71 12.41 -21.45
C PHE A 377 13.48 13.73 -21.17
N GLU A 378 12.78 14.76 -20.68
CA GLU A 378 13.40 16.05 -20.40
C GLU A 378 14.56 15.90 -19.41
N TYR A 379 15.72 16.47 -19.73
CA TYR A 379 16.95 16.36 -18.93
C TYR A 379 17.44 14.92 -18.68
N ALA A 380 16.92 13.91 -19.37
CA ALA A 380 17.34 12.52 -19.18
C ALA A 380 18.77 12.30 -19.71
N MET A 381 19.53 11.47 -18.99
CA MET A 381 20.84 10.98 -19.43
C MET A 381 20.68 9.59 -20.02
N VAL A 382 20.79 9.45 -21.33
CA VAL A 382 20.54 8.19 -22.04
C VAL A 382 21.81 7.76 -22.75
N SER A 383 22.36 6.60 -22.40
CA SER A 383 23.57 6.06 -23.02
C SER A 383 23.40 4.63 -23.49
N ASN A 384 23.87 4.33 -24.70
CA ASN A 384 23.83 2.99 -25.30
C ASN A 384 22.41 2.39 -25.36
N ALA A 385 21.37 3.21 -25.43
CA ALA A 385 19.99 2.74 -25.47
C ALA A 385 19.58 2.33 -26.88
N ASN A 386 18.82 1.23 -26.98
CA ASN A 386 18.36 0.69 -28.25
C ASN A 386 16.91 1.08 -28.53
N PHE A 387 16.65 2.02 -29.42
CA PHE A 387 15.32 2.43 -29.89
C PHE A 387 15.01 1.89 -31.30
N GLN A 388 15.63 0.79 -31.72
CA GLN A 388 15.41 0.24 -33.06
C GLN A 388 13.93 -0.08 -33.30
N GLN A 389 13.41 0.36 -34.45
CA GLN A 389 12.01 0.12 -34.86
C GLN A 389 10.95 0.60 -33.84
N SER A 390 11.32 1.50 -32.93
CA SER A 390 10.39 2.05 -31.95
C SER A 390 9.41 3.04 -32.60
N SER A 391 8.31 3.31 -31.91
CA SER A 391 7.45 4.47 -32.17
C SER A 391 7.56 5.41 -30.98
N CYS A 392 8.08 6.61 -31.20
CA CYS A 392 8.26 7.68 -30.21
C CYS A 392 7.55 8.95 -30.65
N VAL A 393 6.36 8.80 -31.25
CA VAL A 393 5.57 9.91 -31.80
C VAL A 393 5.24 10.94 -30.72
N ALA A 394 5.47 12.21 -31.04
CA ALA A 394 5.24 13.34 -30.15
C ALA A 394 5.92 13.20 -28.77
N SER A 395 7.04 12.48 -28.69
CA SER A 395 7.83 12.36 -27.47
C SER A 395 8.82 13.52 -27.34
N ILE A 396 9.10 13.93 -26.11
CA ILE A 396 9.92 15.08 -25.77
C ILE A 396 11.26 14.57 -25.22
N PHE A 397 12.36 14.92 -25.87
CA PHE A 397 13.74 14.63 -25.48
C PHE A 397 14.54 15.91 -25.20
N ASP A 398 13.84 17.02 -24.95
CA ASP A 398 14.43 18.34 -24.77
C ASP A 398 15.44 18.34 -23.61
N TYR A 399 16.57 19.03 -23.80
CA TYR A 399 17.69 19.10 -22.84
C TYR A 399 18.33 17.75 -22.48
N GLY A 400 17.91 16.64 -23.09
CA GLY A 400 18.45 15.32 -22.83
C GLY A 400 19.89 15.16 -23.31
N MET A 401 20.64 14.29 -22.65
CA MET A 401 21.98 13.86 -23.04
C MET A 401 21.92 12.43 -23.59
N LEU A 402 21.82 12.29 -24.91
CA LEU A 402 21.77 11.01 -25.60
C LEU A 402 23.12 10.71 -26.25
N SER A 403 23.75 9.59 -25.85
CA SER A 403 25.04 9.16 -26.39
C SER A 403 24.98 7.69 -26.83
N TYR A 404 25.45 7.38 -28.03
CA TYR A 404 25.47 6.01 -28.57
C TYR A 404 24.06 5.37 -28.64
N CYS A 405 23.01 6.18 -28.74
CA CYS A 405 21.64 5.70 -28.86
C CYS A 405 21.32 5.27 -30.29
N ASN A 406 20.51 4.24 -30.47
CA ASN A 406 20.18 3.69 -31.77
C ASN A 406 18.69 3.82 -32.08
N PHE A 407 18.30 4.83 -32.86
CA PHE A 407 16.94 5.08 -33.36
C PHE A 407 16.72 4.51 -34.77
N TRP A 408 17.51 3.54 -35.21
CA TRP A 408 17.41 3.00 -36.56
C TRP A 408 16.00 2.49 -36.86
N HIS A 409 15.43 2.95 -37.97
CA HIS A 409 14.07 2.63 -38.40
C HIS A 409 12.94 2.98 -37.41
N SER A 410 13.17 3.92 -36.49
CA SER A 410 12.16 4.38 -35.55
C SER A 410 11.21 5.43 -36.15
N ASN A 411 10.04 5.60 -35.54
CA ASN A 411 9.09 6.65 -35.87
C ASN A 411 9.13 7.77 -34.83
N LEU A 412 9.74 8.89 -35.20
CA LEU A 412 9.94 10.08 -34.36
C LEU A 412 9.06 11.26 -34.82
N LYS A 413 7.99 10.98 -35.56
CA LYS A 413 7.07 12.03 -36.03
C LYS A 413 6.64 12.95 -34.88
N ASP A 414 6.71 14.26 -35.11
CA ASP A 414 6.37 15.32 -34.13
C ASP A 414 7.20 15.28 -32.83
N ALA A 415 8.30 14.53 -32.75
CA ALA A 415 9.15 14.50 -31.56
C ALA A 415 9.97 15.80 -31.40
N ALA A 416 10.42 16.07 -30.18
CA ALA A 416 11.24 17.25 -29.86
C ALA A 416 12.58 16.83 -29.24
N PHE A 417 13.66 17.45 -29.71
CA PHE A 417 15.03 17.27 -29.22
C PHE A 417 15.68 18.64 -28.94
N GLN A 418 14.90 19.61 -28.49
CA GLN A 418 15.37 20.98 -28.32
C GLN A 418 16.51 21.02 -27.31
N ARG A 419 17.65 21.63 -27.69
CA ARG A 419 18.85 21.75 -26.85
C ARG A 419 19.39 20.41 -26.32
N ALA A 420 19.03 19.29 -26.95
CA ALA A 420 19.55 17.98 -26.59
C ALA A 420 20.99 17.80 -27.09
N THR A 421 21.79 17.01 -26.38
CA THR A 421 23.08 16.52 -26.87
C THR A 421 22.90 15.13 -27.46
N LEU A 422 23.23 14.97 -28.74
CA LEU A 422 23.03 13.78 -29.56
C LEU A 422 24.40 13.33 -30.11
N ASN A 423 25.20 12.68 -29.26
CA ASN A 423 26.55 12.23 -29.62
C ASN A 423 26.51 10.79 -30.14
N GLN A 424 26.93 10.56 -31.39
CA GLN A 424 26.92 9.23 -32.00
C GLN A 424 25.55 8.54 -31.93
N VAL A 425 24.49 9.30 -32.23
CA VAL A 425 23.13 8.77 -32.28
C VAL A 425 22.82 8.33 -33.71
N ASN A 426 22.30 7.11 -33.86
CA ASN A 426 21.92 6.58 -35.17
C ASN A 426 20.43 6.84 -35.45
N PHE A 427 20.13 7.77 -36.35
CA PHE A 427 18.77 8.05 -36.85
C PHE A 427 18.51 7.46 -38.23
N SER A 428 19.37 6.56 -38.72
CA SER A 428 19.26 6.02 -40.06
C SER A 428 17.91 5.33 -40.28
N ARG A 429 17.23 5.63 -41.39
CA ARG A 429 15.87 5.16 -41.71
C ARG A 429 14.77 5.56 -40.72
N ALA A 430 15.03 6.48 -39.80
CA ALA A 430 13.97 7.00 -38.93
C ALA A 430 13.01 7.91 -39.72
N ASN A 431 11.75 7.95 -39.28
CA ASN A 431 10.78 8.96 -39.72
C ASN A 431 10.89 10.20 -38.82
N LEU A 432 11.41 11.30 -39.37
CA LEU A 432 11.66 12.56 -38.66
C LEU A 432 10.66 13.67 -39.07
N TYR A 433 9.52 13.30 -39.66
CA TYR A 433 8.51 14.28 -40.10
C TYR A 433 8.08 15.18 -38.92
N LYS A 434 8.19 16.51 -39.09
CA LYS A 434 7.91 17.51 -38.04
C LYS A 434 8.71 17.36 -36.73
N THR A 435 9.82 16.63 -36.74
CA THR A 435 10.71 16.55 -35.58
C THR A 435 11.47 17.87 -35.39
N THR A 436 11.59 18.36 -34.16
CA THR A 436 12.33 19.61 -33.87
C THR A 436 13.68 19.33 -33.22
N PHE A 437 14.74 20.00 -33.69
CA PHE A 437 16.11 19.88 -33.17
C PHE A 437 16.71 21.25 -32.80
N ILE A 438 15.87 22.21 -32.41
CA ILE A 438 16.29 23.59 -32.14
C ILE A 438 17.34 23.63 -31.03
N GLY A 439 18.56 24.10 -31.31
CA GLY A 439 19.65 24.11 -30.33
C GLY A 439 20.32 22.75 -30.06
N ALA A 440 19.92 21.68 -30.75
CA ALA A 440 20.48 20.34 -30.52
C ALA A 440 21.90 20.20 -31.05
N ASN A 441 22.75 19.47 -30.33
CA ASN A 441 24.12 19.17 -30.72
C ASN A 441 24.23 17.75 -31.30
N MET A 442 24.43 17.59 -32.61
CA MET A 442 24.40 16.30 -33.31
C MET A 442 25.77 15.75 -33.73
N ILE A 443 26.84 16.02 -32.97
CA ILE A 443 28.21 15.54 -33.29
C ILE A 443 28.20 14.02 -33.56
N LYS A 444 28.70 13.62 -34.74
CA LYS A 444 28.87 12.22 -35.19
C LYS A 444 27.59 11.40 -35.23
N SER A 445 26.42 12.04 -35.25
CA SER A 445 25.15 11.34 -35.43
C SER A 445 24.91 10.98 -36.91
N GLU A 446 24.29 9.83 -37.15
CA GLU A 446 24.06 9.29 -38.49
C GLU A 446 22.60 9.52 -38.93
N LEU A 447 22.39 10.04 -40.15
CA LEU A 447 21.05 10.33 -40.72
C LEU A 447 20.82 9.58 -42.05
N ASN A 448 21.45 8.43 -42.25
CA ASN A 448 21.43 7.74 -43.55
C ASN A 448 20.02 7.22 -43.90
N ASN A 449 19.53 7.52 -45.10
CA ASN A 449 18.23 7.05 -45.60
C ASN A 449 17.01 7.40 -44.71
N THR A 450 17.01 8.52 -44.00
CA THR A 450 15.85 8.96 -43.20
C THR A 450 14.60 9.10 -44.07
N LEU A 451 13.48 8.50 -43.63
CA LEU A 451 12.27 8.29 -44.44
C LEU A 451 11.48 9.58 -44.72
N SER A 452 11.56 10.57 -43.83
CA SER A 452 10.97 11.90 -44.03
C SER A 452 11.65 12.90 -43.10
N ILE A 453 12.15 14.01 -43.65
CA ILE A 453 12.69 15.17 -42.90
C ILE A 453 11.81 16.42 -43.13
N GLN A 454 10.72 16.29 -43.89
CA GLN A 454 9.84 17.42 -44.22
C GLN A 454 9.31 18.08 -42.94
N ASP A 455 9.39 19.41 -42.91
CA ASP A 455 9.04 20.26 -41.76
C ASP A 455 9.83 20.01 -40.47
N ALA A 456 10.97 19.32 -40.53
CA ALA A 456 11.89 19.29 -39.42
C ALA A 456 12.53 20.68 -39.22
N ILE A 457 12.49 21.19 -37.99
CA ILE A 457 13.06 22.51 -37.67
C ILE A 457 14.50 22.33 -37.18
N LEU A 458 15.44 22.73 -38.04
CA LEU A 458 16.87 22.77 -37.79
C LEU A 458 17.30 24.24 -37.69
N THR A 459 17.36 24.79 -36.47
CA THR A 459 17.82 26.17 -36.25
C THR A 459 18.89 26.20 -35.17
N ASN A 460 20.03 26.83 -35.49
CA ASN A 460 21.18 27.12 -34.60
C ASN A 460 21.66 25.92 -33.75
N GLY A 461 22.79 25.29 -34.08
CA GLY A 461 23.46 24.39 -33.13
C GLY A 461 24.00 23.06 -33.65
N ILE A 462 23.77 22.71 -34.92
CA ILE A 462 24.40 21.52 -35.50
C ILE A 462 25.90 21.79 -35.66
N ARG A 463 26.70 21.32 -34.68
CA ARG A 463 28.14 21.19 -34.79
C ARG A 463 28.43 19.74 -35.21
N GLY A 464 28.85 19.51 -36.44
CA GLY A 464 29.27 18.20 -36.93
C GLY A 464 30.71 18.27 -37.39
N HIS A 465 31.51 17.23 -37.12
CA HIS A 465 32.92 17.14 -37.53
C HIS A 465 33.15 16.25 -38.76
N ASP A 466 32.13 15.54 -39.25
CA ASP A 466 32.28 14.57 -40.34
C ASP A 466 31.63 15.04 -41.65
N GLU A 467 32.34 14.82 -42.76
CA GLU A 467 31.99 15.25 -44.11
C GLU A 467 30.74 14.53 -44.70
N ASN A 468 30.17 13.53 -44.01
CA ASN A 468 29.07 12.69 -44.52
C ASN A 468 27.83 12.64 -43.60
N LEU A 469 27.33 13.78 -43.16
CA LEU A 469 26.08 13.87 -42.38
C LEU A 469 24.85 13.30 -43.13
N ILE A 470 24.89 13.27 -44.48
CA ILE A 470 23.81 12.77 -45.33
C ILE A 470 24.46 11.90 -46.42
N SER A 471 24.39 10.58 -46.31
CA SER A 471 24.71 9.68 -47.43
C SER A 471 23.43 9.19 -48.09
N ASN A 472 23.36 9.36 -49.41
CA ASN A 472 22.14 9.28 -50.20
C ASN A 472 21.59 7.86 -50.37
N GLY A 473 20.29 7.73 -50.06
CA GLY A 473 19.38 6.81 -50.73
C GLY A 473 17.97 7.41 -50.71
N GLN A 474 17.42 7.62 -51.91
CA GLN A 474 16.04 8.03 -52.24
C GLN A 474 15.21 8.70 -51.12
N ALA A 475 15.69 9.81 -50.55
CA ALA A 475 14.88 10.63 -49.66
C ALA A 475 14.17 11.73 -50.48
N ASP A 476 12.84 11.75 -50.47
CA ASP A 476 12.02 12.86 -50.97
C ASP A 476 12.25 14.10 -50.09
N CYS A 477 13.31 14.85 -50.38
CA CYS A 477 13.74 15.97 -49.56
C CYS A 477 12.96 17.24 -49.92
N ASN A 478 11.94 17.57 -49.12
CA ASN A 478 11.35 18.91 -49.06
C ASN A 478 11.67 19.50 -47.68
N ILE A 479 12.91 19.95 -47.49
CA ILE A 479 13.36 20.54 -46.21
C ILE A 479 12.84 21.99 -46.20
N SER A 480 11.82 22.29 -45.41
CA SER A 480 11.14 23.58 -45.51
C SER A 480 11.97 24.74 -44.97
N HIS A 481 12.77 24.56 -43.91
CA HIS A 481 13.66 25.60 -43.35
C HIS A 481 15.00 25.04 -42.85
N ILE A 482 16.11 25.39 -43.52
CA ILE A 482 17.48 25.22 -43.03
C ILE A 482 18.05 26.61 -42.73
N SER A 483 18.31 26.94 -41.47
CA SER A 483 19.01 28.20 -41.13
C SER A 483 19.95 28.02 -39.93
N GLY A 484 21.10 28.70 -39.96
CA GLY A 484 22.04 28.72 -38.83
C GLY A 484 22.91 27.46 -38.67
N TRP A 485 23.24 26.75 -39.75
CA TRP A 485 24.31 25.74 -39.70
C TRP A 485 25.63 26.42 -39.38
N THR A 486 26.31 25.97 -38.32
CA THR A 486 27.68 26.40 -38.01
C THR A 486 28.59 25.19 -38.20
N VAL A 487 29.14 25.05 -39.41
CA VAL A 487 30.14 24.02 -39.68
C VAL A 487 31.46 24.50 -39.08
N SER A 488 31.83 23.99 -37.90
CA SER A 488 33.13 24.24 -37.30
C SER A 488 34.13 23.20 -37.82
N ASN A 489 34.95 23.59 -38.80
CA ASN A 489 36.08 22.82 -39.38
C ASN A 489 35.70 21.54 -40.15
N GLY A 490 35.01 21.68 -41.29
CA GLY A 490 34.81 20.59 -42.27
C GLY A 490 34.43 21.13 -43.65
N ASN A 491 34.85 20.45 -44.72
CA ASN A 491 34.46 20.81 -46.09
C ASN A 491 32.96 20.52 -46.33
N ILE A 492 32.22 21.49 -46.86
CA ILE A 492 30.82 21.34 -47.30
C ILE A 492 30.76 20.66 -48.70
N THR A 493 31.67 19.72 -48.99
CA THR A 493 31.79 19.15 -50.35
C THR A 493 30.89 17.95 -50.62
N SER A 494 30.24 17.37 -49.60
CA SER A 494 29.50 16.10 -49.73
C SER A 494 28.12 16.06 -49.08
N VAL A 495 27.60 17.19 -48.56
CA VAL A 495 26.23 17.25 -48.01
C VAL A 495 25.16 16.94 -49.08
N ILE A 496 25.50 17.11 -50.37
CA ILE A 496 24.58 16.90 -51.49
C ILE A 496 25.34 16.23 -52.64
N SER A 497 25.29 14.90 -52.75
CA SER A 497 25.81 14.20 -53.95
C SER A 497 24.76 13.27 -54.56
N ASN A 498 24.08 13.74 -55.61
CA ASN A 498 23.08 13.05 -56.44
C ASN A 498 21.70 12.83 -55.79
N SER A 499 20.83 13.86 -55.80
CA SER A 499 19.39 13.63 -55.93
C SER A 499 19.05 13.64 -57.42
N SER A 500 18.52 12.54 -57.94
CA SER A 500 17.91 12.49 -59.28
C SER A 500 16.52 13.13 -59.32
N ASN A 501 16.15 13.91 -58.30
CA ASN A 501 14.84 14.50 -58.11
C ASN A 501 14.96 16.02 -58.18
N SER A 502 14.39 16.62 -59.23
CA SER A 502 14.49 18.04 -59.61
C SER A 502 13.65 19.00 -58.77
N ASN A 503 13.05 18.54 -57.66
CA ASN A 503 12.11 19.31 -56.84
C ASN A 503 12.65 19.75 -55.46
N CYS A 504 13.92 19.52 -55.15
CA CYS A 504 14.50 19.97 -53.87
C CYS A 504 14.89 21.46 -53.93
N GLN A 505 14.13 22.34 -53.26
CA GLN A 505 14.55 23.73 -53.02
C GLN A 505 15.27 23.84 -51.68
N PHE A 506 16.55 24.27 -51.69
CA PHE A 506 17.31 24.56 -50.48
C PHE A 506 17.47 26.08 -50.33
N THR A 507 17.01 26.65 -49.23
CA THR A 507 17.23 28.07 -48.89
C THR A 507 18.32 28.15 -47.81
N LEU A 508 19.54 28.55 -48.19
CA LEU A 508 20.66 28.73 -47.26
C LEU A 508 20.73 30.21 -46.85
N HIS A 509 20.36 30.55 -45.61
CA HIS A 509 20.22 31.96 -45.20
C HIS A 509 21.48 32.64 -44.62
N SER A 510 22.53 31.91 -44.25
CA SER A 510 23.83 32.50 -43.87
C SER A 510 24.95 31.45 -43.76
N LEU A 511 26.17 31.82 -44.18
CA LEU A 511 27.42 31.10 -43.91
C LEU A 511 28.21 31.91 -42.87
N SER A 512 28.80 31.26 -41.87
CA SER A 512 29.80 31.91 -41.03
C SER A 512 31.10 32.12 -41.82
N THR A 513 31.78 33.24 -41.56
CA THR A 513 33.02 33.66 -42.23
C THR A 513 34.09 32.57 -42.13
N GLY A 514 34.42 31.95 -43.27
CA GLY A 514 35.43 30.88 -43.39
C GLY A 514 35.03 29.69 -44.28
N ALA A 515 33.78 29.61 -44.74
CA ALA A 515 33.32 28.51 -45.59
C ALA A 515 33.54 28.79 -47.10
N THR A 516 34.23 27.89 -47.79
CA THR A 516 34.37 27.87 -49.27
C THR A 516 33.41 26.85 -49.87
N MET A 517 32.54 27.27 -50.80
CA MET A 517 31.70 26.37 -51.61
C MET A 517 32.44 25.96 -52.89
N TYR A 518 32.53 24.65 -53.16
CA TYR A 518 32.89 24.14 -54.48
C TYR A 518 31.63 23.59 -55.16
N HIS A 519 31.16 24.27 -56.21
CA HIS A 519 30.10 23.77 -57.07
C HIS A 519 30.74 22.88 -58.14
N ARG A 520 30.55 21.56 -58.08
CA ARG A 520 30.93 20.65 -59.17
C ARG A 520 29.69 20.34 -59.99
N VAL A 521 29.56 20.98 -61.14
CA VAL A 521 28.55 20.64 -62.15
C VAL A 521 29.08 19.45 -62.95
N ASN A 522 28.34 18.35 -62.98
CA ASN A 522 28.34 17.37 -64.07
C ASN A 522 26.94 16.80 -64.20
#